data_AF-A0A496LJG9-F1
#
_entry.id   AF-A0A496LJG9-F1
#
_cell.length_a   1.000
_cell.length_b   1.000
_cell.length_c   1.000
_cell.angle_alpha   90.00
_cell.angle_beta   90.00
_cell.angle_gamma   90.00
#
_symmetry.space_group_name_H-M   'P 1'
#
loop_
_entity.id
_entity.type
_entity.pdbx_description
1 polymer ?
#
loop_
_entity_poly.entity_id
_entity_poly.type
_entity_poly.pdbx_seq_one_letter_code
_entity_poly.pdbx_strand_id
1 'polypeptide(L)'
;MKLINYKLQSEIERLNENKPTQNFKEYLKSILENNSTSYFQKCDYLGLSLDEIKNKIDILSQDIQELQTLKRNLTQALEIAKEIAAEVFLENGIDRIDGNVISSLTLIKENVKTKDEIKIKDEAALMSLGYVKFSLDMEAIEEGLKDGRRDEIKDFAEISIVSTVCPAKIKVNKKRDVKPNNINMLPADDELPKAV
;
A
#
# COMPACT_ATOMS: atom_id res chain seq x y z
N MET A 1 17.67 2.36 9.77
CA MET A 1 16.97 2.22 11.07
C MET A 1 17.89 2.76 12.16
N LYS A 2 17.46 3.76 12.94
CA LYS A 2 18.31 4.28 14.04
C LYS A 2 18.35 3.24 15.17
N LEU A 3 19.52 3.05 15.78
CA LEU A 3 19.75 2.05 16.85
C LEU A 3 19.22 2.47 18.23
N ILE A 4 18.54 3.62 18.33
CA ILE A 4 17.97 4.09 19.59
C ILE A 4 16.61 3.40 19.77
N ASN A 5 16.62 2.24 20.40
CA ASN A 5 15.39 1.55 20.81
C ASN A 5 14.82 2.24 22.05
N TYR A 6 13.87 3.14 21.84
CA TYR A 6 13.11 3.69 22.96
C TYR A 6 12.26 2.57 23.57
N LYS A 7 12.29 2.41 24.89
CA LYS A 7 11.43 1.42 25.59
C LYS A 7 9.95 1.57 25.18
N LEU A 8 9.47 2.80 25.02
CA LEU A 8 8.12 3.08 24.52
C LEU A 8 7.84 2.55 23.12
N GLN A 9 8.81 2.58 22.21
CA GLN A 9 8.68 2.00 20.88
C GLN A 9 8.40 0.49 20.94
N SER A 10 9.16 -0.24 21.76
CA SER A 10 8.95 -1.69 21.94
C SER A 10 7.60 -2.00 22.58
N GLU A 11 7.13 -1.16 23.50
CA GLU A 11 5.79 -1.29 24.09
C GLU A 11 4.68 -1.01 23.06
N ILE A 12 4.88 -0.05 22.14
CA ILE A 12 3.96 0.22 21.02
C ILE A 12 3.89 -0.99 20.07
N GLU A 13 5.04 -1.60 19.73
CA GLU A 13 5.10 -2.78 18.83
C GLU A 13 4.41 -4.02 19.41
N ARG A 14 4.31 -4.11 20.74
CA ARG A 14 3.65 -5.22 21.43
C ARG A 14 2.13 -5.07 21.50
N LEU A 15 1.59 -3.91 21.15
CA LEU A 15 0.15 -3.67 21.10
C LEU A 15 -0.50 -4.57 20.06
N ASN A 16 -1.57 -5.23 20.46
CA ASN A 16 -2.36 -6.13 19.64
C ASN A 16 -3.79 -6.12 20.16
N GLU A 17 -4.78 -6.29 19.29
CA GLU A 17 -6.21 -6.37 19.61
C GLU A 17 -6.52 -7.42 20.69
N ASN A 18 -5.72 -8.48 20.76
CA ASN A 18 -5.92 -9.61 21.67
C ASN A 18 -5.21 -9.48 23.04
N LYS A 19 -4.55 -8.35 23.33
CA LYS A 19 -3.78 -8.17 24.58
C LYS A 19 -4.31 -7.00 25.41
N PRO A 20 -4.28 -7.11 26.76
CA PRO A 20 -4.68 -6.01 27.63
C PRO A 20 -3.73 -4.81 27.43
N THR A 21 -4.29 -3.68 27.02
CA THR A 21 -3.56 -2.42 26.77
C THR A 21 -3.33 -1.58 28.04
N GLN A 22 -3.81 -2.06 29.19
CA GLN A 22 -3.73 -1.37 30.47
C GLN A 22 -2.27 -1.07 30.88
N ASN A 23 -1.38 -2.04 30.71
CA ASN A 23 0.06 -1.89 31.01
C ASN A 23 0.70 -0.77 30.18
N PHE A 24 0.33 -0.68 28.89
CA PHE A 24 0.79 0.40 28.01
C PHE A 24 0.23 1.75 28.46
N LYS A 25 -1.05 1.81 28.84
CA LYS A 25 -1.69 3.04 29.34
C LYS A 25 -1.02 3.55 30.62
N GLU A 26 -0.71 2.65 31.56
CA GLU A 26 -0.01 2.99 32.80
C GLU A 26 1.42 3.45 32.54
N TYR A 27 2.13 2.78 31.65
CA TYR A 27 3.47 3.19 31.25
C TYR A 27 3.46 4.57 30.58
N LEU A 28 2.53 4.81 29.65
CA LEU A 28 2.39 6.11 29.00
C LEU A 28 2.05 7.22 30.02
N LYS A 29 1.15 6.95 30.98
CA LYS A 29 0.87 7.88 32.08
C LYS A 29 2.13 8.20 32.88
N SER A 30 2.91 7.18 33.27
CA SER A 30 4.14 7.39 34.02
C SER A 30 5.15 8.29 33.30
N ILE A 31 5.18 8.26 31.96
CA ILE A 31 6.02 9.15 31.16
C ILE A 31 5.45 10.58 31.16
N LEU A 32 4.14 10.72 30.93
CA LEU A 32 3.49 12.03 30.80
C LEU A 32 3.36 12.77 32.14
N GLU A 33 3.18 12.06 33.24
CA GLU A 33 3.02 12.58 34.59
C GLU A 33 4.36 12.73 35.34
N ASN A 34 5.49 12.33 34.72
CA ASN A 34 6.81 12.48 35.34
C ASN A 34 7.19 13.97 35.47
N ASN A 35 7.21 14.48 36.71
CA ASN A 35 7.53 15.88 37.01
C ASN A 35 9.02 16.22 36.81
N SER A 36 9.90 15.23 36.67
CA SER A 36 11.33 15.43 36.44
C SER A 36 11.70 15.66 34.98
N THR A 37 10.73 15.59 34.05
CA THR A 37 10.97 15.77 32.61
C THR A 37 10.16 16.93 32.04
N SER A 38 10.79 17.70 31.15
CA SER A 38 10.15 18.83 30.48
C SER A 38 9.05 18.38 29.50
N TYR A 39 8.03 19.22 29.28
CA TYR A 39 7.02 18.98 28.25
C TYR A 39 7.61 18.76 26.86
N PHE A 40 8.71 19.44 26.53
CA PHE A 40 9.41 19.24 25.26
C PHE A 40 10.03 17.85 25.16
N GLN A 41 10.69 17.38 26.22
CA GLN A 41 11.29 16.04 26.27
C GLN A 41 10.23 14.93 26.19
N LYS A 42 9.08 15.11 26.85
CA LYS A 42 7.93 14.19 26.76
C LYS A 42 7.38 14.12 25.33
N CYS A 43 7.23 15.28 24.70
CA CYS A 43 6.79 15.38 23.31
C CYS A 43 7.77 14.70 22.36
N ASP A 44 9.07 14.98 22.48
CA ASP A 44 10.10 14.38 21.64
C ASP A 44 10.15 12.87 21.85
N TYR A 45 10.09 12.39 23.08
CA TYR A 45 10.11 10.95 23.37
C TYR A 45 8.91 10.20 22.78
N LEU A 46 7.69 10.71 22.98
CA LEU A 46 6.47 10.11 22.42
C LEU A 46 6.43 10.26 20.90
N GLY A 47 6.70 11.45 20.40
CA GLY A 47 6.64 11.80 18.99
C GLY A 47 7.66 11.02 18.17
N LEU A 48 8.91 10.92 18.61
CA LEU A 48 9.95 10.14 17.95
C LEU A 48 9.64 8.64 18.01
N SER A 49 9.10 8.13 19.12
CA SER A 49 8.71 6.72 19.23
C SER A 49 7.60 6.37 18.23
N LEU A 50 6.57 7.22 18.09
CA LEU A 50 5.50 7.03 17.11
C LEU A 50 6.00 7.19 15.67
N ASP A 51 6.88 8.17 15.43
CA ASP A 51 7.44 8.41 14.10
C ASP A 51 8.32 7.26 13.64
N GLU A 52 9.09 6.64 14.52
CA GLU A 52 9.92 5.48 14.15
C GLU A 52 9.05 4.30 13.73
N ILE A 53 7.92 4.05 14.39
CA ILE A 53 6.96 3.01 13.95
C ILE A 53 6.42 3.34 12.57
N LYS A 54 6.05 4.60 12.32
CA LYS A 54 5.63 5.05 10.99
C LYS A 54 6.73 4.83 9.94
N ASN A 55 7.98 5.21 10.25
CA ASN A 55 9.11 5.02 9.34
C ASN A 55 9.33 3.53 9.03
N LYS A 56 9.17 2.63 10.00
CA LYS A 56 9.22 1.18 9.75
C LYS A 56 8.12 0.72 8.81
N ILE A 57 6.89 1.22 9.00
CA ILE A 57 5.75 0.92 8.11
C ILE A 57 6.04 1.42 6.69
N ASP A 58 6.58 2.63 6.56
CA ASP A 58 6.88 3.24 5.27
C ASP A 58 8.00 2.45 4.54
N ILE A 59 9.05 2.01 5.24
CA ILE A 59 10.10 1.14 4.68
C ILE A 59 9.51 -0.20 4.22
N LEU A 60 8.74 -0.88 5.08
CA LEU A 60 8.10 -2.15 4.71
C LEU A 60 7.17 -1.99 3.51
N SER A 61 6.47 -0.85 3.40
CA SER A 61 5.61 -0.56 2.26
C SER A 61 6.41 -0.42 0.97
N GLN A 62 7.56 0.25 1.02
CA GLN A 62 8.50 0.35 -0.10
C GLN A 62 9.04 -1.02 -0.51
N ASP A 63 9.51 -1.82 0.45
CA ASP A 63 10.03 -3.16 0.20
C ASP A 63 8.96 -4.07 -0.46
N ILE A 64 7.70 -3.97 -0.01
CA ILE A 64 6.58 -4.70 -0.62
C ILE A 64 6.39 -4.30 -2.09
N GLN A 65 6.47 -3.01 -2.42
CA GLN A 65 6.33 -2.54 -3.80
C GLN A 65 7.46 -3.06 -4.70
N GLU A 66 8.69 -3.05 -4.19
CA GLU A 66 9.85 -3.58 -4.90
C GLU A 66 9.73 -5.09 -5.13
N LEU A 67 9.34 -5.85 -4.10
CA LEU A 67 9.09 -7.29 -4.20
C LEU A 67 7.96 -7.63 -5.18
N GLN A 68 6.89 -6.84 -5.21
CA GLN A 68 5.81 -7.01 -6.18
C GLN A 68 6.28 -6.75 -7.62
N THR A 69 7.12 -5.74 -7.82
CA THR A 69 7.73 -5.44 -9.12
C THR A 69 8.64 -6.57 -9.58
N LEU A 70 9.51 -7.05 -8.68
CA LEU A 70 10.41 -8.17 -8.97
C LEU A 70 9.63 -9.44 -9.34
N LYS A 71 8.56 -9.76 -8.58
CA LYS A 71 7.68 -10.89 -8.87
C LYS A 71 7.07 -10.78 -10.28
N ARG A 72 6.60 -9.59 -10.66
CA ARG A 72 6.04 -9.34 -12.00
C ARG A 72 7.09 -9.55 -13.09
N ASN A 73 8.29 -9.01 -12.91
CA ASN A 73 9.38 -9.14 -13.87
C ASN A 73 9.80 -10.61 -14.06
N LEU A 74 9.95 -11.37 -12.97
CA LEU A 74 10.27 -12.79 -13.04
C LEU A 74 9.16 -13.61 -13.72
N THR A 75 7.90 -13.27 -13.47
CA THR A 75 6.76 -13.93 -14.12
C THR A 75 6.77 -13.67 -15.63
N GLN A 76 7.01 -12.41 -16.05
CA GLN A 76 7.10 -12.05 -17.47
C GLN A 76 8.30 -12.71 -18.15
N ALA A 77 9.47 -12.68 -17.51
CA ALA A 77 10.67 -13.31 -18.04
C ALA A 77 10.50 -14.83 -18.21
N LEU A 78 9.81 -15.50 -17.29
CA LEU A 78 9.50 -16.92 -17.39
C LEU A 78 8.59 -17.23 -18.59
N GLU A 79 7.55 -16.43 -18.83
CA GLU A 79 6.66 -16.63 -19.99
C GLU A 79 7.41 -16.40 -21.30
N ILE A 80 8.18 -15.31 -21.41
CA ILE A 80 9.03 -15.04 -22.58
C ILE A 80 10.02 -16.19 -22.83
N ALA A 81 10.65 -16.71 -21.76
CA ALA A 81 11.59 -17.83 -21.89
C ALA A 81 10.90 -19.11 -22.40
N LYS A 82 9.65 -19.37 -22.01
CA LYS A 82 8.88 -20.51 -22.53
C LYS A 82 8.51 -20.32 -24.00
N GLU A 83 8.10 -19.12 -24.40
CA GLU A 83 7.78 -18.80 -25.79
C GLU A 83 9.01 -19.01 -26.69
N ILE A 84 10.16 -18.41 -26.34
CA ILE A 84 11.42 -18.59 -27.07
C ILE A 84 11.83 -20.07 -27.09
N ALA A 85 11.71 -20.79 -25.97
CA ALA A 85 12.03 -22.21 -25.94
C ALA A 85 11.11 -23.03 -26.88
N ALA A 86 9.82 -22.68 -26.96
CA ALA A 86 8.89 -23.31 -27.88
C ALA A 86 9.21 -23.01 -29.35
N GLU A 87 9.58 -21.77 -29.68
CA GLU A 87 10.04 -21.38 -31.02
C GLU A 87 11.26 -22.20 -31.44
N VAL A 88 12.27 -22.30 -30.58
CA VAL A 88 13.48 -23.09 -30.86
C VAL A 88 13.14 -24.58 -31.03
N PHE A 89 12.23 -25.13 -30.22
CA PHE A 89 11.78 -26.52 -30.37
C PHE A 89 11.09 -26.74 -31.72
N LEU A 90 10.25 -25.81 -32.17
CA LEU A 90 9.60 -25.85 -33.48
C LEU A 90 10.62 -25.80 -34.63
N GLU A 91 11.58 -24.88 -34.58
CA GLU A 91 12.62 -24.73 -35.60
C GLU A 91 13.49 -26.00 -35.75
N ASN A 92 13.76 -26.68 -34.64
CA ASN A 92 14.56 -27.89 -34.62
C ASN A 92 13.73 -29.18 -34.80
N GLY A 93 12.41 -29.08 -34.93
CA GLY A 93 11.51 -30.24 -35.06
C GLY A 93 11.47 -31.14 -33.83
N ILE A 94 11.68 -30.58 -32.63
CA ILE A 94 11.74 -31.32 -31.36
C ILE A 94 10.38 -31.20 -30.65
N ASP A 95 9.64 -32.31 -30.57
CA ASP A 95 8.36 -32.34 -29.84
C ASP A 95 8.55 -32.56 -28.32
N ARG A 96 9.62 -33.25 -27.91
CA ARG A 96 9.87 -33.59 -26.50
C ARG A 96 11.35 -33.84 -26.21
N ILE A 97 11.81 -33.42 -25.04
CA ILE A 97 13.13 -33.74 -24.48
C ILE A 97 12.94 -34.27 -23.06
N ASP A 98 13.54 -35.41 -22.73
CA ASP A 98 13.53 -35.97 -21.38
C ASP A 98 14.81 -35.58 -20.61
N GLY A 99 14.71 -35.44 -19.29
CA GLY A 99 15.82 -35.03 -18.44
C GLY A 99 16.07 -35.96 -17.26
N ASN A 100 17.25 -35.85 -16.67
CA ASN A 100 17.65 -36.63 -15.49
C ASN A 100 17.11 -36.05 -14.17
N VAL A 101 16.95 -34.72 -14.07
CA VAL A 101 16.43 -34.04 -12.87
C VAL A 101 14.98 -33.57 -13.06
N ILE A 102 14.64 -33.08 -14.25
CA ILE A 102 13.26 -32.78 -14.65
C ILE A 102 12.83 -33.85 -15.64
N SER A 103 11.66 -34.44 -15.43
CA SER A 103 11.18 -35.60 -16.21
C SER A 103 11.17 -35.32 -17.70
N SER A 104 10.61 -34.18 -18.12
CA SER A 104 10.57 -33.79 -19.53
C SER A 104 10.13 -32.36 -19.79
N LEU A 105 10.55 -31.83 -20.94
CA LEU A 105 9.96 -30.68 -21.62
C LEU A 105 9.18 -31.19 -22.84
N THR A 106 7.91 -30.82 -22.97
CA THR A 106 7.08 -31.19 -24.12
C THR A 106 6.52 -29.93 -24.75
N LEU A 107 6.62 -29.83 -26.07
CA LEU A 107 6.06 -28.73 -26.82
C LEU A 107 4.53 -28.81 -26.77
N ILE A 108 3.89 -27.74 -26.31
CA ILE A 108 2.44 -27.60 -26.35
C ILE A 108 2.11 -26.83 -27.63
N LYS A 109 1.46 -27.49 -28.58
CA LYS A 109 1.06 -26.87 -29.85
C LYS A 109 0.02 -25.77 -29.60
N GLU A 110 0.05 -24.74 -30.42
CA GLU A 110 -0.91 -23.65 -30.39
C GLU A 110 -2.34 -24.21 -30.42
N ASN A 111 -3.14 -23.81 -29.45
CA ASN A 111 -4.56 -24.14 -29.38
C ASN A 111 -5.34 -22.83 -29.43
N VAL A 112 -6.07 -22.62 -30.52
CA VAL A 112 -6.94 -21.46 -30.69
C VAL A 112 -8.19 -21.67 -29.83
N LYS A 113 -8.21 -21.08 -28.65
CA LYS A 113 -9.45 -20.93 -27.86
C LYS A 113 -10.22 -19.73 -28.42
N THR A 114 -11.17 -19.99 -29.32
CA THR A 114 -12.14 -19.00 -29.75
C THR A 114 -13.02 -18.62 -28.56
N LYS A 115 -12.90 -17.37 -28.13
CA LYS A 115 -13.81 -16.74 -27.18
C LYS A 115 -14.60 -15.72 -27.99
N ASP A 116 -15.91 -15.91 -28.10
CA ASP A 116 -16.77 -14.98 -28.82
C ASP A 116 -16.80 -13.65 -28.05
N GLU A 117 -16.03 -12.66 -28.53
CA GLU A 117 -16.13 -11.29 -28.04
C GLU A 117 -17.40 -10.64 -28.61
N ILE A 118 -18.43 -10.55 -27.78
CA ILE A 118 -19.64 -9.79 -28.11
C ILE A 118 -19.31 -8.30 -28.04
N LYS A 119 -19.08 -7.68 -29.20
CA LYS A 119 -19.03 -6.21 -29.32
C LYS A 119 -20.45 -5.67 -29.40
N ILE A 120 -20.89 -4.99 -28.35
CA ILE A 120 -22.19 -4.30 -28.31
C ILE A 120 -22.12 -3.09 -29.25
N LYS A 121 -22.91 -3.11 -30.33
CA LYS A 121 -23.01 -1.97 -31.27
C LYS A 121 -24.11 -0.99 -30.88
N ASP A 122 -25.19 -1.49 -30.29
CA ASP A 122 -26.35 -0.71 -29.85
C ASP A 122 -26.80 -1.23 -28.49
N GLU A 123 -26.45 -0.48 -27.45
CA GLU A 123 -26.81 -0.79 -26.07
C GLU A 123 -28.32 -0.66 -25.85
N ALA A 124 -28.99 0.31 -26.47
CA ALA A 124 -30.41 0.58 -26.25
C ALA A 124 -31.30 -0.54 -26.81
N ALA A 125 -30.95 -1.09 -27.98
CA ALA A 125 -31.65 -2.23 -28.55
C ALA A 125 -31.47 -3.51 -27.69
N LEU A 126 -30.27 -3.74 -27.15
CA LEU A 126 -30.03 -4.87 -26.24
C LEU A 126 -30.74 -4.71 -24.89
N MET A 127 -30.84 -3.49 -24.38
CA MET A 127 -31.62 -3.16 -23.19
C MET A 127 -33.11 -3.42 -23.40
N SER A 128 -33.66 -3.04 -24.56
CA SER A 128 -35.06 -3.29 -24.94
C SER A 128 -35.36 -4.78 -25.16
N LEU A 129 -34.37 -5.54 -25.65
CA LEU A 129 -34.45 -7.00 -25.84
C LEU A 129 -34.28 -7.81 -24.55
N GLY A 130 -34.09 -7.15 -23.40
CA GLY A 130 -34.04 -7.79 -22.09
C GLY A 130 -32.67 -8.33 -21.68
N TYR A 131 -31.59 -7.98 -22.38
CA TYR A 131 -30.21 -8.31 -21.97
C TYR A 131 -29.67 -7.31 -20.93
N VAL A 132 -30.45 -7.05 -19.89
CA VAL A 132 -30.13 -6.13 -18.79
C VAL A 132 -30.13 -6.84 -17.46
N LYS A 133 -29.12 -6.54 -16.64
CA LYS A 133 -29.11 -6.92 -15.23
C LYS A 133 -29.76 -5.78 -14.44
N PHE A 134 -30.98 -5.98 -13.94
CA PHE A 134 -31.61 -5.05 -13.01
C PHE A 134 -30.88 -5.11 -11.66
N SER A 135 -29.93 -4.20 -11.45
CA SER A 135 -29.33 -3.95 -10.16
C SER A 135 -30.01 -2.76 -9.50
N LEU A 136 -30.27 -2.86 -8.21
CA LEU A 136 -30.70 -1.73 -7.40
C LEU A 136 -29.60 -0.67 -7.42
N ASP A 137 -29.99 0.57 -7.70
CA ASP A 137 -29.09 1.72 -7.66
C ASP A 137 -28.85 2.10 -6.20
N MET A 138 -27.73 1.63 -5.66
CA MET A 138 -27.33 1.88 -4.28
C MET A 138 -27.05 3.37 -4.03
N GLU A 139 -26.62 4.14 -5.04
CA GLU A 139 -26.36 5.57 -4.90
C GLU A 139 -27.66 6.35 -4.77
N ALA A 140 -28.67 6.03 -5.60
CA ALA A 140 -30.00 6.63 -5.49
C ALA A 140 -30.71 6.28 -4.18
N ILE A 141 -30.51 5.06 -3.67
CA ILE A 141 -31.03 4.63 -2.35
C ILE A 141 -30.34 5.41 -1.23
N GLU A 142 -29.02 5.59 -1.29
CA GLU A 142 -28.27 6.38 -0.31
C GLU A 142 -28.68 7.86 -0.32
N GLU A 143 -28.91 8.45 -1.50
CA GLU A 143 -29.39 9.82 -1.64
C GLU A 143 -30.82 9.98 -1.11
N GLY A 144 -31.73 9.05 -1.43
CA GLY A 144 -33.07 9.00 -0.82
C GLY A 144 -33.05 8.84 0.70
N LEU A 145 -32.06 8.13 1.25
CA LEU A 145 -31.85 7.99 2.70
C LEU A 145 -31.39 9.30 3.36
N LYS A 146 -30.64 10.15 2.62
CA LYS A 146 -30.15 11.47 3.04
C LYS A 146 -31.24 12.54 2.91
N ASP A 147 -32.06 12.48 1.86
CA ASP A 147 -33.17 13.40 1.57
C ASP A 147 -34.42 13.15 2.42
N GLY A 148 -34.42 12.13 3.26
CA GLY A 148 -35.50 11.88 4.22
C GLY A 148 -36.60 10.96 3.74
N ARG A 149 -36.48 10.30 2.57
CA ARG A 149 -37.37 9.22 2.09
C ARG A 149 -37.20 7.89 2.83
N ARG A 150 -36.83 7.97 4.11
CA ARG A 150 -36.58 6.79 4.95
C ARG A 150 -37.82 5.92 5.10
N ASP A 151 -39.00 6.52 5.06
CA ASP A 151 -40.26 5.80 5.30
C ASP A 151 -40.68 4.96 4.08
N GLU A 152 -40.34 5.38 2.86
CA GLU A 152 -40.54 4.58 1.64
C GLU A 152 -39.51 3.46 1.50
N ILE A 153 -38.29 3.64 2.05
CA ILE A 153 -37.20 2.66 1.99
C ILE A 153 -37.30 1.63 3.12
N LYS A 154 -37.83 1.98 4.29
CA LYS A 154 -38.04 1.06 5.44
C LYS A 154 -38.97 -0.10 5.11
N ASP A 155 -39.95 0.10 4.23
CA ASP A 155 -40.88 -0.95 3.82
C ASP A 155 -40.20 -2.04 2.97
N PHE A 156 -39.02 -1.74 2.38
CA PHE A 156 -38.28 -2.63 1.49
C PHE A 156 -36.84 -2.94 1.94
N ALA A 157 -36.30 -2.27 2.96
CA ALA A 157 -34.94 -2.47 3.46
C ALA A 157 -34.81 -2.18 4.97
N GLU A 158 -34.09 -3.07 5.67
CA GLU A 158 -33.74 -2.88 7.09
C GLU A 158 -32.57 -1.89 7.21
N ILE A 159 -32.87 -0.66 7.66
CA ILE A 159 -31.86 0.39 7.85
C ILE A 159 -31.21 0.21 9.22
N SER A 160 -30.11 -0.56 9.28
CA SER A 160 -29.25 -0.59 10.46
C SER A 160 -28.28 0.59 10.43
N ILE A 161 -28.49 1.61 11.28
CA ILE A 161 -27.52 2.69 11.47
C ILE A 161 -26.35 2.13 12.28
N VAL A 162 -25.29 1.70 11.60
CA VAL A 162 -24.03 1.31 12.25
C VAL A 162 -23.24 2.58 12.54
N SER A 163 -23.39 3.12 13.74
CA SER A 163 -22.58 4.24 14.22
C SER A 163 -21.23 3.72 14.71
N THR A 164 -20.22 3.76 13.83
CA THR A 164 -18.85 3.43 14.22
C THR A 164 -18.22 4.62 14.96
N VAL A 165 -18.16 4.55 16.29
CA VAL A 165 -17.45 5.55 17.10
C VAL A 165 -15.94 5.38 16.90
N CYS A 166 -15.36 6.24 16.07
CA CYS A 166 -13.91 6.32 15.91
C CYS A 166 -13.28 6.93 17.17
N PRO A 167 -12.39 6.22 17.90
CA PRO A 167 -11.75 6.76 19.10
C PRO A 167 -10.77 7.89 18.75
N ALA A 168 -10.54 8.80 19.70
CA ALA A 168 -9.60 9.91 19.55
C ALA A 168 -8.17 9.39 19.27
N LYS A 169 -7.47 10.02 18.33
CA LYS A 169 -6.10 9.67 17.91
C LYS A 169 -5.17 10.87 18.05
N ILE A 170 -3.93 10.62 18.47
CA ILE A 170 -2.88 11.64 18.50
C ILE A 170 -2.31 11.82 17.10
N LYS A 171 -2.23 13.07 16.62
CA LYS A 171 -1.53 13.44 15.39
C LYS A 171 -0.12 13.90 15.72
N VAL A 172 0.90 13.22 15.17
CA VAL A 172 2.29 13.68 15.25
C VAL A 172 2.53 14.73 14.16
N ASN A 173 2.89 15.96 14.56
CA ASN A 173 3.24 17.03 13.63
C ASN A 173 4.75 17.31 13.72
N LYS A 174 5.47 17.08 12.64
CA LYS A 174 6.91 17.42 12.57
C LYS A 174 7.07 18.93 12.40
N LYS A 175 8.08 19.51 13.05
CA LYS A 175 8.52 20.88 12.73
C LYS A 175 9.08 20.86 11.29
N ARG A 176 8.84 21.94 10.55
CA ARG A 176 9.39 22.11 9.19
C ARG A 176 10.91 22.10 9.28
N ASP A 177 11.59 21.27 8.50
CA ASP A 177 13.04 21.32 8.37
C ASP A 177 13.44 22.69 7.82
N VAL A 178 14.13 23.49 8.62
CA VAL A 178 14.78 24.71 8.14
C VAL A 178 16.03 24.24 7.41
N LYS A 179 15.98 24.16 6.07
CA LYS A 179 17.19 24.04 5.27
C LYS A 179 18.12 25.19 5.66
N PRO A 180 19.40 24.97 6.02
CA PRO A 180 20.34 26.08 6.11
C PRO A 180 20.43 26.70 4.72
N ASN A 181 20.02 27.96 4.61
CA ASN A 181 20.28 28.76 3.42
C ASN A 181 21.80 28.91 3.34
N ASN A 182 22.45 28.21 2.41
CA ASN A 182 23.84 28.45 2.07
C ASN A 182 23.92 29.87 1.47
N ILE A 183 24.27 30.86 2.30
CA ILE A 183 24.59 32.21 1.83
C ILE A 183 25.85 32.69 2.56
N ASN A 184 26.91 32.83 1.77
CA ASN A 184 28.12 33.65 1.93
C ASN A 184 29.20 33.29 2.96
N MET A 185 30.31 32.72 2.46
CA MET A 185 31.72 33.06 2.73
C MET A 185 32.53 32.37 1.60
N LEU A 186 33.36 32.95 0.73
CA LEU A 186 34.09 34.22 0.57
C LEU A 186 34.46 34.33 -0.95
N PRO A 187 34.85 35.50 -1.48
CA PRO A 187 35.20 35.67 -2.89
C PRO A 187 36.55 35.00 -3.21
N ALA A 188 36.62 34.40 -4.40
CA ALA A 188 37.83 33.86 -4.98
C ALA A 188 38.67 35.01 -5.55
N ASP A 189 39.57 35.55 -4.74
CA ASP A 189 40.67 36.38 -5.22
C ASP A 189 41.95 35.89 -4.55
N ASP A 190 42.70 35.07 -5.28
CA ASP A 190 44.14 34.94 -5.07
C ASP A 190 44.79 34.89 -6.46
N GLU A 191 44.85 36.06 -7.09
CA GLU A 191 45.75 36.31 -8.20
C GLU A 191 47.19 36.17 -7.69
N LEU A 192 47.90 35.16 -8.20
CA LEU A 192 49.35 35.02 -8.05
C LEU A 192 50.05 36.34 -8.46
N PRO A 193 50.82 37.00 -7.57
CA PRO A 193 51.67 38.09 -7.99
C PRO A 193 52.86 37.55 -8.79
N LYS A 194 52.97 38.03 -10.04
CA LYS A 194 54.17 37.92 -10.87
C LYS A 194 55.31 38.79 -10.29
N ALA A 195 56.45 38.13 -10.09
CA ALA A 195 57.86 38.55 -10.22
C ALA A 195 58.33 39.95 -9.74
N VAL A 196 59.37 39.94 -8.89
CA VAL A 196 60.63 40.67 -9.08
C VAL A 196 61.79 39.73 -8.80
#